data_AF-A0A6B3HJY4-F1
#
_entry.id   AF-A0A6B3HJY4-F1
#
_cell.length_a   1.000
_cell.length_b   1.000
_cell.length_c   1.000
_cell.angle_alpha   90.00
_cell.angle_beta   90.00
_cell.angle_gamma   90.00
#
_symmetry.space_group_name_H-M   'P 1'
#
loop_
_entity.id
_entity.type
_entity.pdbx_description
1 polymer ?
#
loop_
_entity_poly.entity_id
_entity_poly.type
_entity_poly.pdbx_seq_one_letter_code
_entity_poly.pdbx_strand_id
1 'polypeptide(L)'
;RLGFPVVRILSRIREGDTRRRFRSHTSLLVRAVDEPETVWLADPGYGYAGLIEPIPLREGARSTVAGWSWQLGVDDDHWVLRNQNPEG
;
A
#
# COMPACT_ATOMS: atom_id res chain seq x y z
N ARG A 1 -8.28 -10.90 18.23
CA ARG A 1 -8.11 -11.12 16.77
C ARG A 1 -9.46 -10.90 16.12
N LEU A 2 -9.57 -10.06 15.08
CA LEU A 2 -10.85 -9.59 14.52
C LEU A 2 -11.41 -10.46 13.36
N GLY A 3 -10.87 -11.65 13.12
CA GLY A 3 -11.40 -12.57 12.10
C GLY A 3 -10.94 -12.34 10.65
N PHE A 4 -10.31 -11.20 10.33
CA PHE A 4 -9.80 -10.94 8.98
C PHE A 4 -8.71 -11.94 8.55
N PRO A 5 -8.81 -12.53 7.34
CA PRO A 5 -7.70 -13.18 6.67
C PRO A 5 -6.62 -12.16 6.34
N VAL A 6 -5.37 -12.46 6.72
CA VAL A 6 -4.22 -11.55 6.53
C VAL A 6 -3.04 -12.32 5.97
N VAL A 7 -2.46 -11.80 4.89
CA VAL A 7 -1.14 -12.20 4.38
C VAL A 7 -0.15 -11.08 4.67
N ARG A 8 1.00 -11.42 5.25
CA ARG A 8 2.10 -10.46 5.47
C ARG A 8 3.01 -10.50 4.26
N ILE A 9 3.33 -9.34 3.70
CA ILE A 9 4.22 -9.20 2.55
C ILE A 9 5.41 -8.34 2.91
N LEU A 10 6.51 -8.53 2.19
CA LEU A 10 7.68 -7.68 2.30
C LEU A 10 7.79 -6.75 1.09
N SER A 11 8.07 -5.49 1.36
CA SER A 11 8.14 -4.40 0.40
C SER A 11 9.57 -3.80 0.38
N ARG A 12 9.91 -3.15 -0.74
CA ARG A 12 11.17 -2.41 -0.91
C ARG A 12 10.86 -0.93 -0.93
N ILE A 13 11.46 -0.17 -0.03
CA ILE A 13 11.30 1.29 -0.03
C ILE A 13 12.23 1.88 -1.09
N ARG A 14 11.65 2.66 -2.01
CA ARG A 14 12.33 3.29 -3.15
C ARG A 14 12.19 4.81 -3.16
N GLU A 15 11.73 5.40 -2.05
CA GLU A 15 11.56 6.85 -1.99
C GLU A 15 12.91 7.55 -2.23
N GLY A 16 12.91 8.49 -3.18
CA GLY A 16 14.12 9.20 -3.61
C GLY A 16 15.15 8.39 -4.42
N ASP A 17 14.88 7.13 -4.80
CA ASP A 17 15.85 6.29 -5.53
C ASP A 17 15.20 5.20 -6.39
N THR A 18 15.67 5.00 -7.62
CA THR A 18 15.20 3.92 -8.52
C THR A 18 15.96 2.60 -8.35
N ARG A 19 17.04 2.56 -7.56
CA ARG A 19 17.82 1.33 -7.33
C ARG A 19 17.00 0.26 -6.60
N ARG A 20 17.33 -1.01 -6.88
CA ARG A 20 16.74 -2.16 -6.19
C ARG A 20 17.23 -2.21 -4.73
N ARG A 21 16.36 -1.87 -3.78
CA ARG A 21 16.63 -1.86 -2.31
C ARG A 21 16.28 -3.19 -1.64
N PHE A 22 16.73 -3.40 -0.41
CA PHE A 22 16.39 -4.60 0.38
C PHE A 22 14.89 -4.66 0.69
N ARG A 23 14.38 -5.88 0.94
CA ARG A 23 13.00 -6.12 1.41
C ARG A 23 12.93 -5.88 2.92
N SER A 24 12.95 -4.62 3.32
CA SER A 24 13.06 -4.20 4.73
C SER A 24 11.75 -3.71 5.33
N HIS A 25 10.69 -3.54 4.52
CA HIS A 25 9.39 -3.04 4.99
C HIS A 25 8.35 -4.15 4.98
N THR A 26 7.42 -4.14 5.94
CA THR A 26 6.32 -5.11 6.02
C THR A 26 4.99 -4.40 5.84
N SER A 27 4.15 -4.93 4.96
CA SER A 27 2.78 -4.46 4.73
C SER A 27 1.81 -5.65 4.78
N LEU A 28 0.50 -5.38 4.82
CA LEU A 28 -0.53 -6.39 4.98
C LEU A 28 -1.44 -6.44 3.75
N LEU A 29 -1.74 -7.66 3.30
CA LEU A 29 -2.88 -7.91 2.42
C LEU A 29 -4.02 -8.47 3.27
N VAL A 30 -5.18 -7.83 3.19
CA VAL A 30 -6.35 -8.12 4.02
C VAL A 30 -7.54 -8.41 3.12
N ARG A 31 -8.37 -9.39 3.48
CA ARG A 31 -9.68 -9.60 2.84
C ARG A 31 -10.78 -9.23 3.83
N ALA A 32 -11.74 -8.42 3.41
CA ALA A 32 -12.90 -8.07 4.22
C ALA A 32 -13.97 -9.18 4.11
N VAL A 33 -14.85 -9.29 5.11
CA VAL A 33 -15.87 -10.36 5.15
C VAL A 33 -17.03 -10.06 4.21
N ASP A 34 -17.39 -8.79 4.09
CA ASP A 34 -18.40 -8.22 3.20
C ASP A 34 -17.91 -8.10 1.75
N GLU A 35 -16.59 -8.01 1.54
CA GLU A 35 -15.96 -7.99 0.22
C GLU A 35 -14.88 -9.08 0.07
N PRO A 36 -15.25 -10.37 0.01
CA PRO A 36 -14.29 -11.47 0.02
C PRO A 36 -13.38 -11.52 -1.21
N GLU A 37 -13.87 -11.01 -2.35
CA GLU A 37 -13.12 -10.96 -3.62
C GLU A 37 -12.08 -9.83 -3.63
N THR A 38 -12.29 -8.76 -2.86
CA THR A 38 -11.39 -7.62 -2.79
C THR A 38 -10.22 -7.93 -1.85
N VAL A 39 -9.00 -7.84 -2.38
CA VAL A 39 -7.78 -7.81 -1.57
C VAL A 39 -7.43 -6.36 -1.29
N TRP A 40 -7.24 -6.01 -0.03
CA TRP A 40 -6.87 -4.68 0.41
C TRP A 40 -5.42 -4.64 0.85
N LEU A 41 -4.67 -3.64 0.39
CA LEU A 41 -3.37 -3.30 0.94
C LEU A 41 -3.57 -2.37 2.14
N ALA A 42 -3.10 -2.80 3.31
CA ALA A 42 -3.06 -2.00 4.52
C ALA A 42 -1.61 -1.84 4.99
N ASP A 43 -1.22 -0.61 5.30
CA ASP A 43 0.15 -0.30 5.71
C ASP A 43 0.21 0.90 6.67
N PRO A 44 -0.11 0.69 7.97
CA PRO A 44 0.06 1.72 8.98
C PRO A 44 1.53 1.86 9.44
N GLY A 45 2.45 1.07 8.87
CA GLY A 45 3.81 0.90 9.39
C GLY A 45 4.89 1.71 8.66
N TYR A 46 4.57 2.38 7.55
CA TYR A 46 5.57 3.12 6.76
C TYR A 46 6.12 4.37 7.49
N GLY A 47 5.34 4.96 8.39
CA GLY A 47 5.69 6.20 9.08
C GLY A 47 4.98 7.41 8.49
N TYR A 48 5.71 8.50 8.23
CA TYR A 48 5.13 9.82 7.95
C TYR A 48 4.22 9.88 6.70
N ALA A 49 4.42 8.99 5.73
CA ALA A 49 3.62 8.92 4.50
C ALA A 49 2.88 7.58 4.33
N GLY A 50 2.62 6.89 5.45
CA GLY A 50 1.91 5.60 5.45
C GLY A 50 0.45 5.72 5.02
N LEU A 51 -0.12 4.62 4.56
CA LEU A 51 -1.53 4.56 4.17
C LEU A 51 -2.42 4.86 5.38
N ILE A 52 -3.24 5.90 5.28
CA ILE A 52 -4.24 6.22 6.31
C ILE A 52 -5.44 5.28 6.21
N GLU A 53 -5.90 5.01 4.97
CA GLU A 53 -6.96 4.07 4.68
C GLU A 53 -6.43 2.90 3.82
N PRO A 54 -6.96 1.66 3.99
CA PRO A 54 -6.63 0.56 3.10
C PRO A 54 -7.01 0.88 1.65
N ILE A 55 -6.19 0.46 0.70
CA ILE A 55 -6.42 0.66 -0.72
C ILE A 55 -6.65 -0.69 -1.41
N PRO A 56 -7.64 -0.86 -2.29
CA PRO A 56 -7.84 -2.13 -2.98
C PRO A 56 -6.63 -2.42 -3.87
N LEU A 57 -6.11 -3.65 -3.79
CA LEU A 57 -4.98 -4.14 -4.57
C LEU A 57 -5.42 -4.38 -6.03
N ARG A 58 -5.63 -3.28 -6.74
CA ARG A 58 -5.94 -3.22 -8.17
C ARG A 58 -5.15 -2.08 -8.80
N GLU A 59 -4.84 -2.23 -10.08
CA GLU A 59 -4.15 -1.18 -10.83
C GLU A 59 -5.00 0.10 -10.87
N GLY A 60 -4.34 1.23 -10.67
CA GLY A 60 -4.97 2.54 -10.67
C GLY A 60 -5.87 2.83 -9.46
N ALA A 61 -5.89 1.98 -8.43
CA ALA A 61 -6.55 2.33 -7.18
C ALA A 61 -5.93 3.60 -6.59
N ARG A 62 -6.77 4.46 -6.01
CA ARG A 62 -6.38 5.70 -5.36
C ARG A 62 -7.04 5.83 -4.00
N SER A 63 -6.35 6.47 -3.07
CA SER A 63 -6.90 6.95 -1.79
C SER A 63 -6.39 8.38 -1.58
N THR A 64 -7.27 9.27 -1.12
CA THR A 64 -6.91 10.65 -0.80
C THR A 64 -7.50 11.00 0.55
N VAL A 65 -6.66 11.36 1.53
CA VAL A 65 -7.07 11.68 2.89
C VAL A 65 -6.25 12.85 3.39
N ALA A 66 -6.92 13.90 3.90
CA ALA A 66 -6.27 15.09 4.46
C ALA A 66 -5.18 15.71 3.56
N GLY A 67 -5.42 15.77 2.25
CA GLY A 67 -4.50 16.34 1.25
C GLY A 67 -3.37 15.39 0.80
N TRP A 68 -3.14 14.28 1.49
CA TRP A 68 -2.27 13.21 1.01
C TRP A 68 -2.99 12.38 -0.03
N SER A 69 -2.27 11.90 -1.03
CA SER A 69 -2.79 10.93 -1.98
C SER A 69 -1.86 9.74 -2.15
N TRP A 70 -2.45 8.57 -2.39
CA TRP A 70 -1.74 7.34 -2.72
C TRP A 70 -2.33 6.73 -3.98
N GLN A 71 -1.46 6.14 -4.81
CA GLN A 71 -1.88 5.44 -6.02
C GLN A 71 -1.12 4.12 -6.18
N LEU A 72 -1.87 3.05 -6.47
CA LEU A 72 -1.31 1.77 -6.89
C LEU A 72 -1.10 1.73 -8.41
N GLY A 73 0.05 1.23 -8.81
CA GLY A 73 0.36 0.85 -10.19
C GLY A 73 1.17 -0.44 -10.24
N VAL A 74 1.48 -0.87 -11.45
CA VAL A 74 2.32 -2.05 -11.72
C VAL A 74 3.53 -1.61 -12.52
N ASP A 75 4.73 -1.89 -12.01
CA ASP A 75 6.00 -1.66 -12.70
C ASP A 75 6.77 -3.00 -12.73
N ASP A 76 7.20 -3.46 -13.90
CA ASP A 76 7.95 -4.72 -14.10
C ASP A 76 7.34 -5.92 -13.33
N ASP A 77 6.03 -6.14 -13.47
CA ASP A 77 5.26 -7.18 -12.77
C ASP A 77 5.23 -7.07 -11.23
N HIS A 78 5.59 -5.92 -10.67
CA HIS A 78 5.52 -5.64 -9.23
C HIS A 78 4.53 -4.54 -8.92
N TRP A 79 3.77 -4.71 -7.84
CA TRP A 79 2.95 -3.65 -7.28
C TRP A 79 3.83 -2.51 -6.75
N VAL A 80 3.41 -1.29 -7.07
CA VAL A 80 4.06 -0.05 -6.65
C VAL A 80 3.03 0.88 -6.03
N LEU A 81 3.26 1.25 -4.77
CA LEU A 81 2.52 2.32 -4.11
C LEU A 81 3.31 3.61 -4.23
N ARG A 82 2.70 4.63 -4.82
CA ARG A 82 3.22 6.01 -4.86
C ARG A 82 2.40 6.85 -3.90
N ASN A 83 3.03 7.80 -3.24
CA ASN A 83 2.36 8.81 -2.44
C ASN A 83 2.68 10.21 -2.98
N GLN A 84 1.83 11.17 -2.64
CA GLN A 84 2.06 12.59 -2.81
C GLN A 84 1.59 13.30 -1.55
N ASN A 85 2.43 14.19 -1.02
CA ASN A 85 2.10 15.00 0.14
C ASN A 85 1.18 16.18 -0.28
N PRO A 86 0.57 16.90 0.68
CA PRO A 86 -0.28 18.04 0.37
C PRO A 86 0.42 19.23 -0.31
N GLU A 87 1.75 19.28 -0.28
CA GLU A 87 2.56 20.41 -0.78
C GLU A 87 2.98 20.25 -2.25
N GLY A 88 2.85 19.04 -2.82
CA GLY A 88 3.18 18.75 -4.21
C GLY A 88 4.40 17.86 -4.37
#